data_AF-A0A2R7L8R6-F1
#
_entry.id   AF-A0A2R7L8R6-F1
#
_cell.length_a   1.000
_cell.length_b   1.000
_cell.length_c   1.000
_cell.angle_alpha   90.00
_cell.angle_beta   90.00
_cell.angle_gamma   90.00
#
_symmetry.space_group_name_H-M   'P 1'
#
loop_
_entity.id
_entity.type
_entity.pdbx_description
1 polymer ?
#
loop_
_entity_poly.entity_id
_entity_poly.type
_entity_poly.pdbx_seq_one_letter_code
_entity_poly.pdbx_strand_id
1 'polypeptide(L)'
;MRAKPPDPRSQAKRAALNAIKRARRAAEKTGVTLSEWEGEFLGSVTERIETYGRAFADPEKGGRDQALSANQTIKLKEIAAKAKGEKKPLKRGRGFGRRAPPASPAQDDDES
;
A
#
# COMPACT_ATOMS: atom_id res chain seq x y z
N MET A 1 29.32 -13.56 -9.82
CA MET A 1 28.31 -14.39 -9.11
C MET A 1 27.14 -13.49 -8.72
N ARG A 2 25.89 -13.81 -9.10
CA ARG A 2 24.72 -13.07 -8.61
C ARG A 2 24.43 -13.54 -7.17
N ALA A 3 24.24 -12.60 -6.26
CA ALA A 3 23.85 -12.91 -4.89
C ALA A 3 22.54 -13.71 -4.90
N LYS A 4 22.41 -14.70 -3.99
CA LYS A 4 21.15 -15.42 -3.79
C LYS A 4 20.04 -14.37 -3.52
N PRO A 5 18.85 -14.54 -4.11
CA PRO A 5 17.75 -13.62 -3.88
C PRO A 5 17.49 -13.51 -2.37
N PRO A 6 17.35 -12.27 -1.84
CA PRO A 6 17.15 -12.08 -0.42
C PRO A 6 15.84 -12.72 0.00
N ASP A 7 15.84 -13.30 1.21
CA ASP A 7 14.67 -13.90 1.83
C ASP A 7 13.43 -12.98 1.73
N PRO A 8 12.27 -13.48 1.23
CA PRO A 8 11.08 -12.66 1.00
C PRO A 8 10.64 -11.85 2.23
N ARG A 9 10.73 -12.43 3.44
CA ARG A 9 10.35 -11.76 4.68
C ARG A 9 11.30 -10.61 5.03
N SER A 10 12.59 -10.82 4.82
CA SER A 10 13.61 -9.77 4.98
C SER A 10 13.41 -8.63 3.97
N GLN A 11 13.02 -8.96 2.73
CA GLN A 11 12.68 -7.99 1.71
C GLN A 11 11.43 -7.18 2.10
N ALA A 12 10.40 -7.85 2.61
CA ALA A 12 9.16 -7.23 3.09
C ALA A 12 9.41 -6.29 4.28
N LYS A 13 10.21 -6.73 5.27
CA LYS A 13 10.64 -5.91 6.41
C LYS A 13 11.29 -4.61 5.92
N ARG A 14 12.28 -4.73 5.03
CA ARG A 14 13.00 -3.57 4.48
C ARG A 14 12.08 -2.65 3.68
N ALA A 15 11.19 -3.22 2.87
CA ALA A 15 10.24 -2.45 2.09
C ALA A 15 9.29 -1.63 2.97
N ALA A 16 8.80 -2.23 4.07
CA ALA A 16 7.92 -1.56 5.02
C ALA A 16 8.64 -0.43 5.79
N LEU A 17 9.84 -0.67 6.30
CA LEU A 17 10.64 0.38 6.96
C LEU A 17 10.92 1.55 6.01
N ASN A 18 11.25 1.25 4.75
CA ASN A 18 11.44 2.27 3.73
C ASN A 18 10.15 3.02 3.37
N ALA A 19 8.99 2.38 3.46
CA ALA A 19 7.70 3.04 3.26
C ALA A 19 7.39 4.02 4.40
N ILE A 20 7.62 3.61 5.66
CA ILE A 20 7.44 4.48 6.84
C ILE A 20 8.38 5.68 6.77
N LYS A 21 9.67 5.45 6.48
CA LYS A 21 10.66 6.52 6.31
C LYS A 21 10.26 7.51 5.21
N ARG A 22 9.70 7.02 4.10
CA ARG A 22 9.19 7.87 3.02
C ARG A 22 7.96 8.68 3.44
N ALA A 23 7.04 8.09 4.20
CA ALA A 23 5.87 8.81 4.71
C ALA A 23 6.28 9.95 5.65
N ARG A 24 7.22 9.70 6.58
CA ARG A 24 7.78 10.75 7.46
C ARG A 24 8.43 11.87 6.67
N ARG A 25 9.36 11.53 5.77
CA ARG A 25 10.04 12.50 4.91
C ARG A 25 9.09 13.30 4.03
N ALA A 26 8.02 12.68 3.53
CA ALA A 26 7.03 13.39 2.73
C ALA A 26 6.35 14.47 3.58
N ALA A 27 5.90 14.13 4.79
CA ALA A 27 5.27 15.08 5.71
C ALA A 27 6.23 16.22 6.11
N GLU A 28 7.48 15.89 6.47
CA GLU A 28 8.53 16.86 6.79
C GLU A 28 8.81 17.81 5.61
N LYS A 29 8.99 17.27 4.40
CA LYS A 29 9.31 18.05 3.20
C LYS A 29 8.21 19.05 2.84
N THR A 30 6.95 18.68 3.05
CA THR A 30 5.80 19.52 2.70
C THR A 30 5.33 20.40 3.86
N GLY A 31 6.02 20.37 5.01
CA GLY A 31 5.64 21.13 6.20
C GLY A 31 4.31 20.68 6.81
N VAL A 32 3.83 19.48 6.49
CA VAL A 32 2.59 18.94 7.04
C VAL A 32 2.88 18.32 8.39
N THR A 33 2.35 18.93 9.45
CA THR A 33 2.41 18.35 10.80
C THR A 33 1.57 17.06 10.83
N LEU A 34 2.24 15.95 11.13
CA LEU A 34 1.56 14.70 11.46
C LEU A 34 0.74 14.93 12.73
N SER A 35 -0.48 14.39 12.80
CA SER A 35 -1.16 14.37 14.09
C SER A 35 -0.37 13.53 15.09
N GLU A 36 -0.56 13.77 16.38
CA GLU A 36 0.05 12.97 17.46
C GLU A 36 -0.18 11.47 17.23
N TRP A 37 -1.43 11.07 16.98
CA TRP A 37 -1.78 9.70 16.63
C TRP A 37 -1.09 9.18 15.36
N GLU A 38 -0.90 10.00 14.33
CA GLU A 38 -0.17 9.60 13.11
C GLU A 38 1.32 9.37 13.42
N GLY A 39 1.93 10.19 14.28
CA GLY A 39 3.29 10.01 14.76
C GLY A 39 3.46 8.71 15.56
N GLU A 40 2.58 8.48 16.54
CA GLU A 40 2.53 7.27 17.36
C GLU A 40 2.27 6.01 16.52
N PHE A 41 1.37 6.10 15.54
CA PHE A 41 1.11 5.02 14.59
C PHE A 41 2.38 4.63 13.82
N LEU A 42 3.12 5.61 13.28
CA LEU A 42 4.38 5.31 12.57
C LEU A 42 5.44 4.73 13.50
N GLY A 43 5.53 5.21 14.74
CA GLY A 43 6.44 4.68 15.76
C GLY A 43 6.14 3.22 16.11
N SER A 44 4.91 2.93 16.54
CA SER A 44 4.47 1.59 16.95
C SER A 44 4.56 0.56 15.81
N VAL A 45 4.26 0.95 14.57
CA VAL A 45 4.42 0.07 13.41
C VAL A 45 5.90 -0.21 13.14
N THR A 46 6.77 0.79 13.28
CA THR A 46 8.22 0.63 13.09
C THR A 46 8.79 -0.37 14.11
N GLU A 47 8.52 -0.16 15.39
CA GLU A 47 8.97 -1.02 16.48
C GLU A 47 8.54 -2.48 16.25
N ARG A 48 7.27 -2.70 15.88
CA ARG A 48 6.75 -4.06 15.62
C ARG A 48 7.44 -4.74 14.43
N ILE A 49 7.75 -4.00 13.37
CA ILE A 49 8.48 -4.53 12.21
C ILE A 49 9.94 -4.83 12.58
N GLU A 50 10.56 -4.02 13.41
CA GLU A 50 11.92 -4.24 13.88
C GLU A 50 12.00 -5.50 14.73
N THR A 51 11.11 -5.64 15.71
CA THR A 51 11.05 -6.75 16.66
C THR A 51 10.61 -8.07 16.01
N TYR A 52 9.52 -8.06 15.23
CA TYR A 52 8.89 -9.31 14.75
C TYR A 52 9.02 -9.54 13.24
N GLY A 53 9.58 -8.57 12.50
CA GLY A 53 9.63 -8.59 11.04
C GLY A 53 8.31 -8.24 10.35
N ARG A 54 7.22 -8.04 11.10
CA ARG A 54 5.89 -7.67 10.58
C ARG A 54 5.08 -6.90 11.61
N ALA A 55 4.20 -6.02 11.15
CA ALA A 55 3.39 -5.12 11.96
C ALA A 55 2.02 -5.71 12.38
N PHE A 56 1.74 -6.98 12.10
CA PHE A 56 0.45 -7.61 12.40
C PHE A 56 0.65 -9.09 12.78
N ALA A 57 -0.16 -9.61 13.70
CA ALA A 57 -0.04 -11.01 14.15
C ALA A 57 -0.85 -11.98 13.29
N ASP A 58 -2.04 -11.53 12.86
CA ASP A 58 -3.09 -12.30 12.19
C ASP A 58 -2.84 -12.47 10.68
N PRO A 59 -2.69 -13.70 10.17
CA PRO A 59 -2.49 -13.97 8.75
C PRO A 59 -3.59 -13.43 7.81
N GLU A 60 -4.81 -13.19 8.29
CA GLU A 60 -5.88 -12.62 7.46
C GLU A 60 -5.67 -11.11 7.20
N LYS A 61 -4.83 -10.45 8.01
CA LYS A 61 -4.57 -9.01 7.88
C LYS A 61 -3.49 -8.69 6.83
N GLY A 62 -2.76 -9.70 6.35
CA GLY A 62 -1.75 -9.54 5.30
C GLY A 62 -1.07 -10.87 4.93
N GLY A 63 -0.55 -10.96 3.71
CA GLY A 63 0.12 -12.17 3.21
C GLY A 63 1.37 -12.54 4.01
N ARG A 64 1.79 -13.82 3.93
CA ARG A 64 3.00 -14.34 4.59
C ARG A 64 4.28 -13.56 4.25
N ASP A 65 4.33 -12.99 3.05
CA ASP A 65 5.44 -12.19 2.54
C ASP A 65 5.21 -10.67 2.72
N GLN A 66 4.27 -10.26 3.58
CA GLN A 66 3.98 -8.86 3.86
C GLN A 66 4.36 -8.50 5.31
N ALA A 67 5.01 -7.35 5.46
CA ALA A 67 5.34 -6.80 6.77
C ALA A 67 4.29 -5.80 7.29
N LEU A 68 3.33 -5.39 6.46
CA LEU A 68 2.25 -4.48 6.81
C LEU A 68 0.90 -5.14 6.52
N SER A 69 -0.09 -4.87 7.37
CA SER A 69 -1.47 -5.20 7.06
C SER A 69 -2.03 -4.30 5.95
N ALA A 70 -3.14 -4.72 5.34
CA ALA A 70 -3.85 -3.92 4.35
C ALA A 70 -4.25 -2.53 4.88
N ASN A 71 -4.74 -2.47 6.13
CA ASN A 71 -5.18 -1.21 6.75
C ASN A 71 -3.99 -0.30 7.11
N GLN A 72 -2.89 -0.87 7.61
CA GLN A 72 -1.66 -0.10 7.86
C GLN A 72 -1.10 0.50 6.56
N THR A 73 -1.15 -0.28 5.48
CA THR A 73 -0.73 0.19 4.14
C THR A 73 -1.58 1.35 3.66
N ILE A 74 -2.90 1.31 3.89
CA ILE A 74 -3.80 2.41 3.53
C ILE A 74 -3.49 3.64 4.37
N LYS A 75 -3.31 3.49 5.68
CA LYS A 75 -2.99 4.62 6.54
C LYS A 75 -1.67 5.30 6.16
N LEU A 76 -0.64 4.54 5.77
CA LEU A 76 0.60 5.11 5.23
C LEU A 76 0.37 5.90 3.95
N LYS A 77 -0.50 5.42 3.06
CA LYS A 77 -0.85 6.13 1.83
C LYS A 77 -1.65 7.40 2.11
N GLU A 78 -2.55 7.39 3.08
CA GLU A 78 -3.29 8.58 3.52
C GLU A 78 -2.35 9.64 4.09
N ILE A 79 -1.40 9.25 4.95
CA ILE A 79 -0.38 10.16 5.48
C ILE A 79 0.44 10.78 4.33
N ALA A 80 0.85 9.97 3.36
CA ALA A 80 1.60 10.44 2.21
C ALA A 80 0.76 11.33 1.26
N ALA A 81 -0.52 11.01 1.05
CA ALA A 81 -1.45 11.81 0.24
C ALA A 81 -1.73 13.17 0.91
N LYS A 82 -1.97 13.15 2.23
CA LYS A 82 -2.11 14.35 3.06
C LYS A 82 -0.88 15.24 2.94
N ALA A 83 0.32 14.67 3.03
CA ALA A 83 1.57 15.39 2.83
C ALA A 83 1.63 16.06 1.45
N LYS A 84 1.19 15.37 0.38
CA LYS A 84 1.12 15.93 -0.97
C LYS A 84 0.00 16.97 -1.20
N GLY A 85 -0.81 17.27 -0.19
CA GLY A 85 -1.98 18.16 -0.33
C GLY A 85 -3.22 17.49 -0.91
N GLU A 86 -3.19 16.17 -1.15
CA GLU A 86 -4.34 15.39 -1.59
C GLU A 86 -5.21 15.06 -0.35
N LYS A 87 -6.15 15.94 -0.01
CA LYS A 87 -7.03 15.79 1.16
C LYS A 87 -8.11 14.71 1.02
N LYS A 88 -8.25 14.06 -0.14
CA LYS A 88 -9.31 13.06 -0.36
C LYS A 88 -8.87 11.70 0.16
N PRO A 89 -9.67 11.02 1.00
CA PRO A 89 -9.41 9.63 1.32
C PRO A 89 -9.38 8.85 0.00
N LEU A 90 -8.37 7.99 -0.16
CA LEU A 90 -8.28 7.10 -1.31
C LEU A 90 -9.57 6.27 -1.35
N LYS A 91 -10.48 6.59 -2.27
CA LYS A 91 -11.71 5.82 -2.42
C LYS A 91 -11.29 4.38 -2.74
N ARG A 92 -11.61 3.44 -1.84
CA ARG A 92 -11.63 2.00 -2.13
C ARG A 92 -12.79 1.78 -3.12
N GLY A 93 -12.58 2.14 -4.37
CA GLY A 93 -13.66 2.20 -5.35
C GLY A 93 -13.09 2.29 -6.74
N ARG A 94 -13.23 1.16 -7.46
CA ARG A 94 -12.92 0.97 -8.87
C ARG A 94 -11.46 0.63 -9.18
N GLY A 95 -10.99 -0.47 -8.58
CA GLY A 95 -10.04 -1.32 -9.30
C GLY A 95 -10.66 -1.71 -10.65
N PHE A 96 -9.86 -1.64 -11.72
CA PHE A 96 -10.12 -2.07 -13.09
C PHE A 96 -11.47 -2.76 -13.26
N GLY A 97 -12.54 -1.96 -13.40
CA GLY A 97 -13.83 -2.48 -13.80
C GLY A 97 -13.61 -3.14 -15.15
N ARG A 98 -13.81 -4.46 -15.21
CA ARG A 98 -13.74 -5.23 -16.44
C ARG A 98 -14.54 -4.46 -17.47
N ARG A 99 -13.87 -3.95 -18.51
CA ARG A 99 -14.54 -3.38 -19.67
C ARG A 99 -15.35 -4.54 -20.23
N ALA A 100 -16.68 -4.45 -20.14
CA ALA A 100 -17.55 -5.44 -20.78
C ALA A 100 -17.14 -5.52 -22.26
N PRO A 101 -16.97 -6.73 -22.82
CA PRO A 101 -16.66 -6.85 -24.24
C PRO A 101 -17.79 -6.20 -25.06
N PRO A 102 -17.48 -5.47 -26.14
CA PRO A 102 -18.51 -4.92 -27.01
C PRO A 102 -19.32 -6.08 -27.61
N ALA A 103 -20.64 -5.98 -27.57
CA ALA A 103 -21.53 -6.90 -28.25
C ALA A 103 -21.26 -6.81 -29.76
N SER A 104 -20.95 -7.94 -30.40
CA SER A 104 -20.78 -8.05 -31.85
C SER A 104 -22.08 -7.63 -32.55
N PRO A 105 -22.04 -6.81 -33.61
CA PRO A 105 -23.21 -6.56 -34.44
C PRO A 105 -23.57 -7.84 -35.22
N ALA A 106 -24.86 -8.13 -35.27
CA ALA A 106 -25.43 -9.20 -36.08
C ALA A 106 -25.02 -9.02 -37.54
N GLN A 107 -24.54 -10.10 -38.16
CA GLN A 107 -24.40 -10.18 -39.60
C GLN A 107 -25.81 -10.42 -40.16
N ASP A 108 -26.33 -9.44 -40.91
CA ASP A 108 -27.44 -9.66 -41.82
C ASP A 108 -26.90 -10.50 -42.99
N ASP A 109 -27.29 -11.78 -43.04
CA ASP A 109 -27.14 -12.63 -44.21
C ASP A 109 -28.19 -12.22 -45.25
N ASP A 110 -27.81 -11.32 -46.16
CA ASP A 110 -28.48 -11.10 -47.45
C ASP A 110 -27.79 -12.01 -48.48
N GLU A 111 -28.40 -13.15 -48.79
CA GLU A 111 -28.01 -13.97 -49.94
C GLU A 111 -29.25 -14.48 -50.69
N SER A 112 -29.51 -13.80 -51.82
CA SER A 112 -30.12 -14.22 -53.11
C SER A 112 -31.48 -14.91 -53.14
#